data_AF-A0A9W8LGU2-F1
#
_entry.id   AF-A0A9W8LGU2-F1
#
_cell.length_a   1.000
_cell.length_b   1.000
_cell.length_c   1.000
_cell.angle_alpha   90.00
_cell.angle_beta   90.00
_cell.angle_gamma   90.00
#
_symmetry.space_group_name_H-M   'P 1'
#
loop_
_entity.id
_entity.type
_entity.pdbx_description
1 polymer ?
#
loop_
_entity_poly.entity_id
_entity_poly.type
_entity_poly.pdbx_seq_one_letter_code
_entity_poly.pdbx_strand_id
1 'polypeptide(L)'
;MADSKSDGGSSKDAKAHKGTPLTRVSGRPWKEPKRPAHRSMMPKALRRSYEQRMQQAREHRALKQAEHELRAEKAAEKAAHREKLAERRKKREDKLARERYEAEMSLRKRTRMKRKELRARAHAKH
;
A
#
# COMPACT_ATOMS: atom_id res chain seq x y z
N MET A 1 41.16 17.77 -19.95
CA MET A 1 40.78 18.66 -18.84
C MET A 1 39.56 18.04 -18.16
N ALA A 2 39.53 17.63 -16.90
CA ALA A 2 40.52 17.67 -15.82
C ALA A 2 40.26 16.48 -14.88
N ASP A 3 41.36 15.83 -14.51
CA ASP A 3 41.71 15.17 -13.25
C ASP A 3 40.83 14.10 -12.59
N SER A 4 41.30 12.86 -12.80
CA SER A 4 41.35 11.76 -11.86
C SER A 4 41.83 12.15 -10.45
N LYS A 5 41.09 11.73 -9.42
CA LYS A 5 41.64 11.48 -8.08
C LYS A 5 41.15 10.12 -7.58
N SER A 6 42.05 9.16 -7.75
CA SER A 6 42.17 7.96 -6.94
C SER A 6 42.51 8.35 -5.50
N ASP A 7 41.77 7.84 -4.52
CA ASP A 7 42.28 7.72 -3.15
C ASP A 7 42.14 6.25 -2.71
N GLY A 8 43.23 5.53 -2.95
CA GLY A 8 43.53 4.28 -2.27
C GLY A 8 43.87 4.57 -0.82
N GLY A 9 42.91 4.35 0.07
CA GLY A 9 43.12 4.33 1.52
C GLY A 9 43.54 2.95 2.00
N SER A 10 44.77 2.55 1.67
CA SER A 10 45.44 1.45 2.37
C SER A 10 45.87 1.92 3.75
N SER A 11 45.53 1.11 4.74
CA SER A 11 46.36 0.73 5.88
C SER A 11 45.78 1.06 7.26
N LYS A 12 45.56 -0.04 7.99
CA LYS A 12 46.03 -0.22 9.36
C LYS A 12 45.53 0.82 10.37
N ASP A 13 44.31 0.65 10.88
CA ASP A 13 43.98 1.10 12.24
C ASP A 13 42.70 0.43 12.78
N ALA A 14 42.60 -0.89 12.66
CA ALA A 14 41.83 -1.64 13.64
C ALA A 14 42.83 -2.01 14.75
N LYS A 15 42.96 -1.14 15.76
CA LYS A 15 43.66 -1.45 17.01
C LYS A 15 43.17 -2.82 17.49
N ALA A 16 43.99 -3.85 17.30
CA ALA A 16 43.74 -5.16 17.85
C ALA A 16 43.58 -5.00 19.37
N HIS A 17 42.40 -5.31 19.90
CA HIS A 17 42.17 -5.39 21.35
C HIS A 17 43.26 -6.31 21.92
N LYS A 18 44.23 -5.72 22.65
CA LYS A 18 45.38 -6.40 23.26
C LYS A 18 44.99 -7.29 24.46
N GLY A 19 43.89 -8.03 24.35
CA GLY A 19 43.38 -8.87 25.43
C GLY A 19 42.25 -9.81 25.05
N THR A 20 41.72 -9.75 23.83
CA THR A 20 40.62 -10.64 23.41
C THR A 20 41.14 -11.57 22.32
N PRO A 21 41.40 -12.86 22.62
CA PRO A 21 41.86 -13.78 21.59
C PRO A 21 40.77 -13.94 20.53
N LEU A 22 41.16 -13.78 19.25
CA LEU A 22 40.28 -13.85 18.07
C LEU A 22 39.55 -15.20 17.93
N THR A 23 40.00 -16.23 18.65
CA THR A 23 39.41 -17.57 18.68
C THR A 23 39.42 -18.09 20.12
N ARG A 24 38.59 -19.08 20.45
CA ARG A 24 38.64 -19.78 21.75
C ARG A 24 39.93 -20.62 21.85
N VAL A 25 41.07 -19.96 22.03
CA VAL A 25 42.40 -20.59 22.13
C VAL A 25 42.70 -20.78 23.60
N SER A 26 42.87 -22.03 24.03
CA SER A 26 43.68 -22.27 25.23
C SER A 26 45.11 -21.89 24.87
N GLY A 27 45.77 -21.00 25.60
CA GLY A 27 47.07 -20.37 25.25
C GLY A 27 48.28 -21.29 25.04
N ARG A 28 48.09 -22.59 24.80
CA ARG A 28 49.11 -23.56 24.40
C ARG A 28 49.04 -23.75 22.87
N PRO A 29 50.16 -23.59 22.14
CA PRO A 29 50.18 -23.56 20.68
C PRO A 29 49.87 -24.91 20.02
N TRP A 30 50.01 -26.03 20.74
CA TRP A 30 49.69 -27.37 20.25
C TRP A 30 48.23 -27.78 20.44
N LYS A 31 47.39 -26.92 21.01
CA LYS A 31 45.97 -27.21 21.22
C LYS A 31 45.14 -26.65 20.07
N GLU A 32 44.30 -27.49 19.49
CA GLU A 32 43.35 -27.03 18.47
C GLU A 32 42.36 -26.00 19.06
N PRO A 33 42.02 -24.94 18.30
CA PRO A 33 41.05 -23.95 18.73
C PRO A 33 39.67 -24.60 18.88
N LYS A 34 39.02 -24.38 20.03
CA LYS A 34 37.72 -24.98 20.32
C LYS A 34 36.66 -24.38 19.39
N ARG A 35 36.04 -25.22 18.55
CA ARG A 35 34.83 -24.85 17.80
C ARG A 35 33.61 -24.78 18.74
N PRO A 36 32.64 -23.89 18.49
CA PRO A 36 31.39 -23.89 19.24
C PRO A 36 30.70 -25.26 19.11
N ALA A 37 30.30 -25.84 20.25
CA ALA A 37 29.68 -27.14 20.28
C ALA A 37 28.31 -27.09 19.60
N HIS A 38 28.14 -27.84 18.51
CA HIS A 38 26.87 -27.94 17.81
C HIS A 38 26.00 -29.02 18.48
N ARG A 39 25.14 -28.61 19.42
CA ARG A 39 24.27 -29.53 20.16
C ARG A 39 23.11 -29.99 19.26
N SER A 40 22.95 -31.31 19.11
CA SER A 40 21.85 -31.92 18.35
C SER A 40 20.47 -31.56 18.92
N MET A 41 20.38 -31.38 20.24
CA MET A 41 19.18 -30.98 20.97
C MET A 41 18.81 -29.49 20.83
N MET A 42 19.60 -28.67 20.11
CA MET A 42 19.25 -27.27 19.91
C MET A 42 18.09 -27.12 18.90
N PRO A 43 17.16 -26.18 19.15
CA PRO A 43 16.12 -25.82 18.18
C PRO A 43 16.71 -25.45 16.81
N LYS A 44 16.05 -25.86 15.72
CA LYS A 44 16.50 -25.58 14.34
C LYS A 44 16.78 -24.08 14.09
N ALA A 45 16.00 -23.18 14.70
CA ALA A 45 16.21 -21.74 14.56
C ALA A 45 17.56 -21.26 15.12
N LEU A 46 18.04 -21.87 16.21
CA LEU A 46 19.31 -21.55 16.85
C LEU A 46 20.50 -22.28 16.19
N ARG A 47 20.24 -23.34 15.41
CA ARG A 47 21.24 -24.07 14.61
C ARG A 47 21.60 -23.36 13.30
N ARG A 48 20.77 -22.41 12.84
CA ARG A 48 21.05 -21.61 11.63
C ARG A 48 22.20 -20.63 11.87
N SER A 49 23.02 -20.41 10.85
CA SER A 49 24.01 -19.33 10.89
C SER A 49 23.31 -17.97 10.91
N TYR A 50 24.01 -16.94 11.38
CA TYR A 50 23.49 -15.57 11.34
C TYR A 50 23.14 -15.14 9.91
N GLU A 51 24.00 -15.48 8.95
CA GLU A 51 23.79 -15.20 7.54
C GLU A 51 22.50 -15.82 6.99
N GLN A 52 22.24 -17.10 7.32
CA GLN A 52 21.00 -17.78 6.93
C GLN A 52 19.76 -17.11 7.53
N ARG A 53 19.83 -16.64 8.79
CA ARG A 53 18.73 -15.89 9.41
C ARG A 53 18.51 -14.55 8.73
N MET A 54 19.58 -13.86 8.35
CA MET A 54 19.49 -12.57 7.64
C MET A 54 18.93 -12.72 6.22
N GLN A 55 19.30 -13.78 5.50
CA GLN A 55 18.73 -14.10 4.19
C GLN A 55 17.23 -14.36 4.30
N GLN A 56 16.80 -15.22 5.22
CA GLN A 56 15.37 -15.48 5.46
C GLN A 56 14.60 -14.24 5.87
N ALA A 57 15.19 -13.37 6.70
CA ALA A 57 14.57 -12.12 7.09
C ALA A 57 14.41 -11.17 5.89
N ARG A 58 15.38 -11.12 4.98
CA ARG A 58 15.30 -10.32 3.74
C ARG A 58 14.23 -10.86 2.80
N GLU A 59 14.21 -12.16 2.56
CA GLU A 59 13.21 -12.84 1.72
C GLU A 59 11.80 -12.59 2.26
N HIS A 60 11.60 -12.78 3.56
CA HIS A 60 10.29 -12.57 4.19
C HIS A 60 9.84 -11.10 4.14
N ARG A 61 10.78 -10.14 4.26
CA ARG A 61 10.47 -8.72 4.08
C ARG A 61 10.06 -8.43 2.63
N ALA A 62 10.79 -8.96 1.66
CA ALA A 62 10.47 -8.79 0.25
C ALA A 62 9.09 -9.38 -0.10
N LEU A 63 8.79 -10.58 0.41
CA LEU A 63 7.47 -11.21 0.22
C LEU A 63 6.34 -10.36 0.80
N LYS A 64 6.51 -9.82 2.01
CA LYS A 64 5.51 -8.94 2.64
C LYS A 64 5.31 -7.63 1.88
N GLN A 65 6.38 -7.07 1.33
CA GLN A 65 6.30 -5.88 0.49
C GLN A 65 5.49 -6.17 -0.79
N ALA A 66 5.83 -7.26 -1.49
CA ALA A 66 5.09 -7.69 -2.68
C ALA A 66 3.61 -7.99 -2.38
N GLU A 67 3.31 -8.64 -1.26
CA GLU A 67 1.92 -8.88 -0.83
C GLU A 67 1.16 -7.57 -0.57
N HIS A 68 1.81 -6.61 0.09
CA HIS A 68 1.23 -5.31 0.39
C HIS A 68 0.96 -4.52 -0.90
N GLU A 69 1.92 -4.48 -1.82
CA GLU A 69 1.79 -3.81 -3.12
C GLU A 69 0.61 -4.39 -3.92
N LEU A 70 0.56 -5.73 -4.07
CA LEU A 70 -0.53 -6.40 -4.77
C LEU A 70 -1.90 -6.13 -4.13
N ARG A 71 -1.96 -6.08 -2.79
CA ARG A 71 -3.20 -5.78 -2.07
C ARG A 71 -3.62 -4.33 -2.26
N ALA A 72 -2.68 -3.40 -2.26
CA ALA A 72 -2.93 -1.98 -2.47
C ALA A 72 -3.46 -1.74 -3.90
N GLU A 73 -2.85 -2.35 -4.91
CA GLU A 73 -3.31 -2.26 -6.31
C GLU A 73 -4.74 -2.77 -6.46
N LYS A 74 -5.03 -3.98 -5.97
CA LYS A 74 -6.39 -4.55 -6.01
C LYS A 74 -7.42 -3.71 -5.25
N ALA A 75 -7.02 -3.08 -4.15
CA ALA A 75 -7.89 -2.20 -3.39
C ALA A 75 -8.18 -0.91 -4.17
N ALA A 76 -7.17 -0.32 -4.81
CA ALA A 76 -7.30 0.87 -5.64
C ALA A 76 -8.21 0.63 -6.85
N GLU A 77 -8.07 -0.51 -7.53
CA GLU A 77 -8.96 -0.88 -8.64
C GLU A 77 -10.43 -1.02 -8.21
N LYS A 78 -10.66 -1.70 -7.07
CA LYS A 78 -12.00 -1.85 -6.51
C LYS A 78 -12.59 -0.50 -6.09
N ALA A 79 -11.79 0.39 -5.52
CA ALA A 79 -12.20 1.75 -5.16
C ALA A 79 -12.58 2.54 -6.41
N ALA A 80 -11.73 2.58 -7.43
CA ALA A 80 -12.00 3.26 -8.69
C ALA A 80 -13.27 2.73 -9.38
N HIS A 81 -13.51 1.42 -9.33
CA HIS A 81 -14.76 0.84 -9.86
C HIS A 81 -16.00 1.30 -9.06
N ARG A 82 -15.91 1.31 -7.73
CA ARG A 82 -16.99 1.81 -6.85
C ARG A 82 -17.29 3.28 -7.11
N GLU A 83 -16.26 4.11 -7.26
CA GLU A 83 -16.40 5.54 -7.56
C GLU A 83 -17.09 5.75 -8.91
N LYS A 84 -16.66 5.05 -9.97
CA LYS A 84 -17.33 5.10 -11.28
C LYS A 84 -18.80 4.74 -11.20
N LEU A 85 -19.16 3.72 -10.42
CA LEU A 85 -20.57 3.34 -10.22
C LEU A 85 -21.34 4.39 -9.41
N ALA A 86 -20.74 4.93 -8.36
CA ALA A 86 -21.35 5.97 -7.54
C ALA A 86 -21.61 7.24 -8.38
N GLU A 87 -20.67 7.66 -9.22
CA GLU A 87 -20.84 8.77 -10.15
C GLU A 87 -21.95 8.51 -11.17
N ARG A 88 -22.01 7.30 -11.72
CA ARG A 88 -23.10 6.91 -12.64
C ARG A 88 -24.46 6.95 -11.96
N ARG A 89 -24.55 6.53 -10.69
CA ARG A 89 -25.79 6.60 -9.90
C ARG A 89 -26.19 8.06 -9.64
N LYS A 90 -25.26 8.88 -9.13
CA LYS A 90 -25.48 10.32 -8.90
C LYS A 90 -25.97 11.04 -10.15
N LYS A 91 -25.30 10.84 -11.29
CA LYS A 91 -25.72 11.44 -12.58
C LYS A 91 -27.14 11.03 -13.00
N ARG A 92 -27.54 9.78 -12.74
CA ARG A 92 -28.91 9.31 -13.02
C ARG A 92 -29.92 9.93 -12.06
N GLU A 93 -29.59 9.99 -10.78
CA GLU A 93 -30.44 10.60 -9.74
C GLU A 93 -30.65 12.09 -10.03
N ASP A 94 -29.59 12.83 -10.36
CA ASP A 94 -29.66 14.24 -10.72
C ASP A 94 -30.51 14.46 -11.98
N LYS A 95 -30.36 13.60 -12.99
CA LYS A 95 -31.17 13.65 -14.21
C LYS A 95 -32.65 13.41 -13.88
N LEU A 96 -32.96 12.37 -13.11
CA LEU A 96 -34.33 12.08 -12.70
C LEU A 96 -34.93 13.20 -11.84
N ALA A 97 -34.14 13.82 -10.96
CA ALA A 97 -34.59 14.96 -10.17
C ALA A 97 -34.97 16.17 -11.05
N ARG A 98 -34.14 16.48 -12.07
CA ARG A 98 -34.44 17.52 -13.06
C ARG A 98 -35.70 17.23 -13.86
N GLU A 99 -35.82 16.01 -14.38
CA GLU A 99 -36.99 15.57 -15.16
C GLU A 99 -38.28 15.63 -14.32
N ARG A 100 -38.22 15.22 -13.05
CA ARG A 100 -39.35 15.34 -12.12
C ARG A 100 -39.76 16.78 -11.88
N TYR A 101 -38.78 17.66 -11.66
CA TYR A 101 -39.04 19.09 -11.46
C TYR A 101 -39.65 19.74 -12.71
N GLU A 102 -39.11 19.45 -13.89
CA GLU A 102 -39.64 19.93 -15.17
C GLU A 102 -41.06 19.41 -15.41
N ALA A 103 -41.31 18.13 -15.13
CA ALA A 103 -42.63 17.53 -15.23
C ALA A 103 -43.62 18.24 -14.29
N GLU A 104 -43.24 18.49 -13.03
CA GLU A 104 -44.08 19.20 -12.07
C GLU A 104 -44.41 20.62 -12.54
N MET A 105 -43.41 21.38 -13.02
CA MET A 105 -43.61 22.73 -13.54
C MET A 105 -44.50 22.74 -14.79
N SER A 106 -44.35 21.74 -15.67
CA SER A 106 -45.21 21.57 -16.84
C SER A 106 -46.67 21.27 -16.44
N LEU A 107 -46.88 20.44 -15.41
CA LEU A 107 -48.20 20.12 -14.86
C LEU A 107 -48.84 21.37 -14.24
N ARG A 108 -48.09 22.14 -13.46
CA ARG A 108 -48.54 23.42 -12.89
C ARG A 108 -48.94 24.41 -14.00
N LYS A 109 -48.17 24.50 -15.09
CA LYS A 109 -48.52 25.35 -16.25
C LYS A 109 -49.80 24.88 -16.94
N ARG A 110 -49.93 23.57 -17.19
CA ARG A 110 -51.13 22.97 -17.82
C ARG A 110 -52.38 23.18 -16.97
N THR A 111 -52.31 22.97 -15.67
CA THR A 111 -53.44 23.21 -14.76
C THR A 111 -53.83 24.69 -14.73
N ARG A 112 -52.88 25.62 -14.78
CA ARG A 112 -53.16 27.06 -14.89
C ARG A 112 -53.91 27.40 -16.18
N MET A 113 -53.51 26.85 -17.32
CA MET A 113 -54.21 27.06 -18.60
C MET A 113 -55.62 26.48 -18.58
N LYS A 114 -55.79 25.24 -18.10
CA LYS A 114 -57.12 24.62 -17.91
C LYS A 114 -58.03 25.48 -17.02
N ARG A 115 -57.50 26.03 -15.92
CA ARG A 115 -58.27 26.94 -15.05
C ARG A 115 -58.71 28.22 -15.77
N LYS A 116 -57.87 28.79 -16.63
CA LYS A 116 -58.23 29.97 -17.45
C LYS A 116 -59.32 29.64 -18.47
N GLU A 117 -59.17 28.52 -19.18
CA GLU A 117 -60.16 28.05 -20.16
C GLU A 117 -61.52 27.80 -19.51
N LEU A 118 -61.55 27.16 -18.34
CA LEU A 118 -62.77 26.95 -17.58
C LEU A 118 -63.43 28.27 -17.16
N ARG A 119 -62.65 29.26 -16.72
CA ARG A 119 -63.16 30.60 -16.39
C ARG A 119 -63.72 31.31 -17.64
N ALA A 120 -62.99 31.31 -18.75
CA ALA A 120 -63.45 31.92 -19.99
C ALA A 120 -64.74 31.27 -20.51
N ARG A 121 -64.84 29.93 -20.44
CA ARG A 121 -66.05 29.19 -20.80
C ARG A 121 -67.23 29.50 -19.88
N ALA A 122 -66.98 29.73 -18.60
CA ALA A 122 -68.01 30.13 -17.65
C ALA A 122 -68.51 31.56 -17.95
N HIS A 123 -67.59 32.50 -18.22
CA HIS A 123 -67.95 33.88 -18.60
C HIS A 123 -68.66 33.97 -19.95
N ALA A 124 -68.32 33.12 -20.93
CA ALA A 124 -69.00 33.10 -22.24
C ALA A 124 -70.41 32.48 -22.21
N LYS A 125 -70.83 31.89 -21.09
CA LYS A 125 -72.16 31.31 -20.89
C LYS A 125 -73.12 32.25 -20.15
N HIS A 126 -72.63 33.38 -19.65
CA HIS A 126 -73.41 34.47 -19.04
C HIS A 126 -73.42 35.67 -19.97
#